data_AF-A0A832E8D5-F1
#
_entry.id   AF-A0A832E8D5-F1
#
_cell.length_a   1.000
_cell.length_b   1.000
_cell.length_c   1.000
_cell.angle_alpha   90.00
_cell.angle_beta   90.00
_cell.angle_gamma   90.00
#
_symmetry.space_group_name_H-M   'P 1'
#
loop_
_entity.id
_entity.type
_entity.pdbx_description
1 polymer ?
#
loop_
_entity_poly.entity_id
_entity_poly.type
_entity_poly.pdbx_seq_one_letter_code
_entity_poly.pdbx_strand_id
1 'polypeptide(L)'
;MKQNNRFARRNRRGLPQLMVLIFSCISLVALSVNAGNDAGIRAENPASAHQAPRFQSLEDAQKKSKGCQSCHTEVDSISMHESEAVFLGCVDCHGGNAEISVSQATASDSEDYQRALKQAHVLPLHPEQWNWPSSANPESSYTLLNQESVDFVRFVNPSDYRVARDACGACHLPIVQAAERSLMATGAMLWGGAAYNNGIVPFKRYLLGEAYAPNGDAAGLKNPVEPDEAMLAKGVLPSLIALPRWENLEPGDIFRIFERGGRNIGNLFPETGLPNSIPAIQRLEEPGRPDFRQSNRGPGTGARIAVPVINITKTRLNDPFTWFLGTNDQPGDYRSSGCAACHVVYSNDKDPKHSGPYAKFGHDGTSQSKDPTIAKNESGHPLAHSFTRAIPTSQCMICHMHQPNVFVNSYMGYTMWDYESDAPFMWPEKQRYRSHYDVRAGAHPDPEQILGHAKVREINKRNPEEAAIRGKWSDPEFLDKVSE
;
A
#
# COMPACT_ATOMS: atom_id res chain seq x y z
N MET A 1 -4.25 -79.38 -26.09
CA MET A 1 -5.72 -79.37 -26.03
C MET A 1 -6.19 -77.99 -26.47
N LYS A 2 -6.83 -77.91 -27.64
CA LYS A 2 -7.25 -76.66 -28.30
C LYS A 2 -8.52 -76.12 -27.63
N GLN A 3 -8.60 -74.82 -27.37
CA GLN A 3 -9.87 -74.09 -27.44
C GLN A 3 -9.63 -72.71 -28.07
N ASN A 4 -10.22 -72.55 -29.26
CA ASN A 4 -10.48 -71.28 -29.91
C ASN A 4 -11.74 -70.66 -29.29
N ASN A 5 -11.78 -69.33 -29.13
CA ASN A 5 -12.89 -68.59 -29.72
C ASN A 5 -12.60 -67.10 -29.94
N ARG A 6 -13.01 -66.65 -31.13
CA ARG A 6 -12.88 -65.33 -31.73
C ARG A 6 -13.90 -64.36 -31.13
N PHE A 7 -13.55 -63.09 -30.94
CA PHE A 7 -14.53 -61.99 -31.11
C PHE A 7 -13.88 -60.69 -31.64
N ALA A 8 -14.40 -60.30 -32.81
CA ALA A 8 -14.57 -58.97 -33.42
C ALA A 8 -13.55 -57.83 -33.22
N ARG A 9 -12.86 -57.51 -34.33
CA ARG A 9 -12.34 -56.16 -34.62
C ARG A 9 -13.51 -55.17 -34.77
N ARG A 10 -13.49 -54.05 -34.05
CA ARG A 10 -14.31 -52.86 -34.36
C ARG A 10 -13.41 -51.64 -34.60
N ASN A 11 -13.75 -50.93 -35.66
CA ASN A 11 -13.01 -49.83 -36.28
C ASN A 11 -12.70 -48.67 -35.32
N ARG A 12 -11.42 -48.29 -35.24
CA ARG A 12 -10.98 -46.97 -34.77
C ARG A 12 -10.95 -46.02 -35.96
N ARG A 13 -11.96 -45.15 -36.12
CA ARG A 13 -11.87 -43.93 -36.94
C ARG A 13 -12.81 -42.86 -36.37
N GLY A 14 -12.26 -41.67 -36.14
CA GLY A 14 -13.00 -40.41 -35.99
C GLY A 14 -13.31 -40.01 -34.55
N LEU A 15 -12.36 -39.34 -33.88
CA LEU A 15 -12.54 -38.14 -33.05
C LEU A 15 -11.22 -37.88 -32.27
N PRO A 16 -10.23 -37.18 -32.87
CA PRO A 16 -9.29 -36.45 -32.02
C PRO A 16 -9.00 -35.02 -32.50
N GLN A 17 -9.74 -34.47 -33.45
CA GLN A 17 -9.45 -33.14 -34.00
C GLN A 17 -10.30 -31.99 -33.43
N LEU A 18 -11.46 -32.26 -32.81
CA LEU A 18 -12.31 -31.19 -32.26
C LEU A 18 -11.91 -30.74 -30.84
N MET A 19 -11.34 -31.63 -30.01
CA MET A 19 -10.90 -31.29 -28.64
C MET A 19 -9.58 -30.53 -28.59
N VAL A 20 -8.72 -30.64 -29.60
CA VAL A 20 -7.44 -29.93 -29.65
C VAL A 20 -7.64 -28.46 -30.05
N LEU A 21 -8.66 -28.15 -30.86
CA LEU A 21 -8.99 -26.78 -31.26
C LEU A 21 -9.63 -25.95 -30.12
N ILE A 22 -10.44 -26.58 -29.25
CA ILE A 22 -11.08 -25.86 -28.12
C ILE A 22 -10.06 -25.58 -27.01
N PHE A 23 -9.10 -26.47 -26.75
CA PHE A 23 -8.02 -26.20 -25.80
C PHE A 23 -7.02 -25.16 -26.34
N SER A 24 -6.75 -25.14 -27.64
CA SER A 24 -5.92 -24.11 -28.29
C SER A 24 -6.54 -22.71 -28.20
N CYS A 25 -7.86 -22.57 -28.32
CA CYS A 25 -8.52 -21.26 -28.25
C CYS A 25 -8.66 -20.71 -26.83
N ILE A 26 -8.73 -21.56 -25.79
CA ILE A 26 -8.84 -21.09 -24.40
C ILE A 26 -7.45 -20.69 -23.84
N SER A 27 -6.36 -21.29 -24.32
CA SER A 27 -5.00 -20.90 -23.91
C SER A 27 -4.49 -19.59 -24.52
N LEU A 28 -5.17 -19.06 -25.55
CA LEU A 28 -4.77 -17.82 -26.25
C LEU A 28 -5.52 -16.56 -25.78
N VAL A 29 -6.54 -16.69 -24.92
CA VAL A 29 -7.36 -15.55 -24.46
C VAL A 29 -6.98 -15.09 -23.04
N ALA A 30 -6.11 -15.81 -22.32
CA ALA A 30 -5.77 -15.51 -20.92
C ALA A 30 -4.40 -14.84 -20.69
N LEU A 31 -3.69 -14.39 -21.73
CA LEU A 31 -2.33 -13.83 -21.61
C LEU A 31 -2.10 -12.48 -22.32
N SER A 32 -3.16 -11.84 -22.81
CA SER A 32 -3.07 -10.62 -23.63
C SER A 32 -3.73 -9.37 -23.03
N VAL A 33 -4.23 -9.43 -21.79
CA VAL A 33 -4.93 -8.30 -21.15
C VAL A 33 -4.13 -7.70 -19.99
N ASN A 34 -2.93 -7.16 -20.29
CA ASN A 34 -2.32 -6.03 -19.57
C ASN A 34 -0.95 -5.64 -20.16
N ALA A 35 -0.14 -6.60 -20.62
CA ALA A 35 1.20 -6.29 -21.13
C ALA A 35 1.22 -5.44 -22.42
N GLY A 36 0.15 -5.50 -23.24
CA GLY A 36 0.05 -4.73 -24.48
C GLY A 36 -0.22 -3.23 -24.28
N ASN A 37 -0.91 -2.87 -23.20
CA ASN A 37 -1.23 -1.47 -22.90
C ASN A 37 -0.04 -0.76 -22.23
N ASP A 38 0.66 -1.45 -21.32
CA ASP A 38 1.84 -0.93 -20.62
C ASP A 38 2.98 -0.56 -21.59
N ALA A 39 3.21 -1.40 -22.62
CA ALA A 39 4.21 -1.12 -23.64
C ALA A 39 3.85 0.08 -24.52
N GLY A 40 2.55 0.27 -24.81
CA GLY A 40 2.02 1.42 -25.54
C GLY A 40 2.18 2.72 -24.75
N ILE A 41 1.78 2.73 -23.47
CA ILE A 41 1.90 3.90 -22.58
C ILE A 41 3.38 4.27 -22.38
N ARG A 42 4.27 3.27 -22.19
CA ARG A 42 5.72 3.52 -22.09
C ARG A 42 6.30 4.16 -23.35
N ALA A 43 5.74 3.90 -24.53
CA ALA A 43 6.17 4.51 -25.78
C ALA A 43 5.65 5.95 -25.96
N GLU A 44 4.55 6.30 -25.28
CA GLU A 44 3.97 7.66 -25.28
C GLU A 44 4.60 8.59 -24.24
N ASN A 45 5.28 8.03 -23.23
CA ASN A 45 5.90 8.80 -22.16
C ASN A 45 7.09 9.65 -22.64
N PRO A 46 7.23 10.90 -22.14
CA PRO A 46 8.41 11.71 -22.40
C PRO A 46 9.66 11.04 -21.83
N ALA A 47 10.83 11.40 -22.37
CA ALA A 47 12.11 10.82 -21.96
C ALA A 47 12.33 10.92 -20.44
N SER A 48 12.89 9.85 -19.87
CA SER A 48 13.22 9.75 -18.44
C SER A 48 14.08 10.94 -17.98
N ALA A 49 13.77 11.44 -16.80
CA ALA A 49 14.44 12.59 -16.21
C ALA A 49 15.91 12.29 -15.92
N HIS A 50 16.80 13.18 -16.34
CA HIS A 50 18.20 13.14 -15.92
C HIS A 50 18.33 13.34 -14.40
N GLN A 51 19.48 12.99 -13.83
CA GLN A 51 19.76 13.28 -12.42
C GLN A 51 19.68 14.79 -12.17
N ALA A 52 19.00 15.18 -11.09
CA ALA A 52 18.87 16.57 -10.71
C ALA A 52 20.26 17.19 -10.49
N PRO A 53 20.54 18.36 -11.07
CA PRO A 53 21.86 18.97 -10.97
C PRO A 53 22.09 19.48 -9.54
N ARG A 54 23.33 19.34 -9.06
CA ARG A 54 23.74 19.97 -7.79
C ARG A 54 23.74 21.50 -7.88
N PHE A 55 24.12 22.02 -9.05
CA PHE A 55 24.21 23.45 -9.33
C PHE A 55 23.80 23.71 -10.78
N GLN A 56 23.05 24.78 -10.99
CA GLN A 56 22.74 25.32 -12.31
C GLN A 56 22.42 26.82 -12.20
N SER A 57 22.29 27.49 -13.35
CA SER A 57 21.86 28.89 -13.38
C SER A 57 20.34 29.00 -13.13
N LEU A 58 19.89 30.17 -12.67
CA LEU A 58 18.47 30.48 -12.57
C LEU A 58 17.77 30.40 -13.94
N GLU A 59 18.45 30.83 -15.00
CA GLU A 59 17.92 30.78 -16.37
C GLU A 59 17.66 29.35 -16.84
N ASP A 60 18.57 28.42 -16.55
CA ASP A 60 18.40 27.00 -16.89
C ASP A 60 17.25 26.38 -16.11
N ALA A 61 17.13 26.67 -14.82
CA ALA A 61 16.01 26.21 -14.00
C ALA A 61 14.66 26.74 -14.53
N GLN A 62 14.60 28.02 -14.95
CA GLN A 62 13.40 28.60 -15.55
C GLN A 62 13.05 27.95 -16.89
N LYS A 63 14.03 27.69 -17.77
CA LYS A 63 13.82 26.98 -19.03
C LYS A 63 13.19 25.60 -18.79
N LYS A 64 13.70 24.89 -17.78
CA LYS A 64 13.22 23.58 -17.32
C LYS A 64 11.88 23.60 -16.58
N SER A 65 11.29 24.77 -16.35
CA SER A 65 9.96 24.92 -15.75
C SER A 65 8.94 25.56 -16.70
N LYS A 66 9.41 26.20 -17.79
CA LYS A 66 8.61 27.09 -18.62
C LYS A 66 7.33 26.45 -19.16
N GLY A 67 7.42 25.22 -19.67
CA GLY A 67 6.25 24.48 -20.17
C GLY A 67 5.25 24.16 -19.06
N CYS A 68 5.73 23.63 -17.94
CA CYS A 68 4.91 23.29 -16.78
C CYS A 68 4.15 24.53 -16.25
N GLN A 69 4.84 25.67 -16.15
CA GLN A 69 4.27 26.94 -15.68
C GLN A 69 3.24 27.56 -16.64
N SER A 70 3.09 27.03 -17.85
CA SER A 70 1.99 27.46 -18.73
C SER A 70 0.62 26.96 -18.23
N CYS A 71 0.58 25.84 -17.51
CA CYS A 71 -0.62 25.29 -16.85
C CYS A 71 -0.62 25.59 -15.35
N HIS A 72 0.50 25.33 -14.67
CA HIS A 72 0.69 25.47 -13.22
C HIS A 72 1.12 26.90 -12.82
N THR A 73 0.40 27.90 -13.31
CA THR A 73 0.84 29.30 -13.42
C THR A 73 1.41 29.93 -12.15
N GLU A 74 0.89 29.58 -10.97
CA GLU A 74 1.38 30.04 -9.68
C GLU A 74 1.55 28.87 -8.71
N VAL A 75 2.80 28.55 -8.35
CA VAL A 75 3.11 27.47 -7.38
C VAL A 75 3.71 28.05 -6.09
N ASP A 76 3.56 27.33 -4.97
CA ASP A 76 4.01 27.84 -3.66
C ASP A 76 5.52 28.01 -3.56
N SER A 77 6.28 27.00 -4.00
CA SER A 77 7.73 27.04 -4.15
C SER A 77 8.14 26.18 -5.35
N ILE A 78 8.82 26.77 -6.32
CA ILE A 78 9.24 26.08 -7.55
C ILE A 78 10.18 24.91 -7.22
N SER A 79 11.13 25.13 -6.31
CA SER A 79 12.12 24.10 -5.92
C SER A 79 11.72 23.33 -4.66
N MET A 80 10.57 23.64 -4.04
CA MET A 80 10.14 23.16 -2.72
C MET A 80 11.04 23.56 -1.53
N HIS A 81 12.19 24.17 -1.78
CA HIS A 81 13.09 24.60 -0.73
C HIS A 81 12.65 25.97 -0.19
N GLU A 82 12.79 26.16 1.12
CA GLU A 82 12.61 27.47 1.76
C GLU A 82 13.70 28.46 1.31
N SER A 83 14.88 27.96 0.95
CA SER A 83 16.00 28.79 0.49
C SER A 83 15.87 29.15 -0.99
N GLU A 84 15.88 30.45 -1.28
CA GLU A 84 15.92 30.99 -2.64
C GLU A 84 17.23 30.71 -3.39
N ALA A 85 18.25 30.18 -2.71
CA ALA A 85 19.54 29.84 -3.33
C ALA A 85 19.53 28.50 -4.09
N VAL A 86 18.44 27.74 -4.01
CA VAL A 86 18.31 26.45 -4.69
C VAL A 86 17.58 26.63 -6.02
N PHE A 87 18.33 26.57 -7.12
CA PHE A 87 17.79 26.65 -8.47
C PHE A 87 17.56 25.24 -9.03
N LEU A 88 16.31 24.80 -9.00
CA LEU A 88 15.82 23.57 -9.63
C LEU A 88 14.58 23.92 -10.46
N GLY A 89 14.52 23.39 -11.68
CA GLY A 89 13.32 23.46 -12.50
C GLY A 89 12.35 22.31 -12.20
N CYS A 90 11.10 22.42 -12.64
CA CYS A 90 10.08 21.39 -12.42
C CYS A 90 10.55 20.01 -12.89
N VAL A 91 11.11 19.94 -14.10
CA VAL A 91 11.55 18.67 -14.69
C VAL A 91 12.88 18.14 -14.12
N ASP A 92 13.64 18.96 -13.37
CA ASP A 92 14.82 18.44 -12.66
C ASP A 92 14.40 17.47 -11.54
N CYS A 93 13.29 17.77 -10.85
CA CYS A 93 12.77 16.91 -9.79
C CYS A 93 11.82 15.84 -10.36
N HIS A 94 10.80 16.27 -11.11
CA HIS A 94 9.69 15.43 -11.54
C HIS A 94 9.90 14.72 -12.88
N GLY A 95 10.77 15.24 -13.75
CA GLY A 95 10.79 14.83 -15.16
C GLY A 95 9.63 15.42 -15.96
N GLY A 96 9.19 14.70 -16.98
CA GLY A 96 8.21 15.22 -17.95
C GLY A 96 8.87 16.08 -19.04
N ASN A 97 8.06 16.81 -19.79
CA ASN A 97 8.51 17.58 -20.95
C ASN A 97 8.24 19.08 -20.79
N ALA A 98 9.30 19.84 -20.49
CA ALA A 98 9.25 21.30 -20.30
C ALA A 98 9.04 22.10 -21.60
N GLU A 99 9.13 21.47 -22.78
CA GLU A 99 8.95 22.13 -24.08
C GLU A 99 7.47 22.25 -24.48
N ILE A 100 6.60 21.49 -23.82
CA ILE A 100 5.15 21.53 -24.08
C ILE A 100 4.53 22.64 -23.26
N SER A 101 3.82 23.55 -23.93
CA SER A 101 3.14 24.67 -23.29
C SER A 101 1.78 24.94 -23.92
N VAL A 102 0.84 25.43 -23.12
CA VAL A 102 -0.44 25.96 -23.59
C VAL A 102 -0.46 27.48 -23.53
N SER A 103 -1.40 28.10 -24.26
CA SER A 103 -1.65 29.53 -24.09
C SER A 103 -2.45 29.77 -22.80
N GLN A 104 -2.29 30.93 -22.17
CA GLN A 104 -3.07 31.29 -20.97
C GLN A 104 -4.59 31.35 -21.21
N ALA A 105 -5.03 31.46 -22.47
CA ALA A 105 -6.43 31.46 -22.85
C ALA A 105 -7.00 30.05 -23.10
N THR A 106 -6.17 29.01 -23.05
CA THR A 106 -6.58 27.63 -23.31
C THR A 106 -7.38 27.11 -22.12
N ALA A 107 -8.65 26.75 -22.34
CA ALA A 107 -9.52 26.19 -21.31
C ALA A 107 -9.05 24.78 -20.89
N SER A 108 -9.14 24.46 -19.60
CA SER A 108 -8.65 23.18 -19.03
C SER A 108 -9.39 21.94 -19.55
N ASP A 109 -10.64 22.11 -19.99
CA ASP A 109 -11.48 21.07 -20.59
C ASP A 109 -11.32 20.97 -22.13
N SER A 110 -10.52 21.84 -22.74
CA SER A 110 -10.29 21.82 -24.19
C SER A 110 -9.44 20.63 -24.64
N GLU A 111 -9.67 20.17 -25.86
CA GLU A 111 -8.86 19.09 -26.46
C GLU A 111 -7.37 19.44 -26.56
N ASP A 112 -7.04 20.72 -26.78
CA ASP A 112 -5.65 21.18 -26.84
C ASP A 112 -4.97 21.11 -25.46
N TYR A 113 -5.68 21.43 -24.38
CA TYR A 113 -5.17 21.26 -23.02
C TYR A 113 -4.93 19.79 -22.70
N GLN A 114 -5.89 18.92 -23.02
CA GLN A 114 -5.76 17.48 -22.78
C GLN A 114 -4.63 16.85 -23.61
N ARG A 115 -4.41 17.34 -24.84
CA ARG A 115 -3.28 16.92 -25.68
C ARG A 115 -1.95 17.36 -25.08
N ALA A 116 -1.84 18.61 -24.64
CA ALA A 116 -0.64 19.14 -24.00
C ALA A 116 -0.34 18.39 -22.70
N LEU A 117 -1.35 18.11 -21.87
CA LEU A 117 -1.21 17.33 -20.64
C LEU A 117 -0.61 15.96 -20.91
N LYS A 118 -1.13 15.23 -21.91
CA LYS A 118 -0.59 13.90 -22.30
C LYS A 118 0.85 13.95 -22.81
N GLN A 119 1.25 15.04 -23.45
CA GLN A 119 2.62 15.20 -23.99
C GLN A 119 3.62 15.71 -22.94
N ALA A 120 3.14 16.48 -21.96
CA ALA A 120 3.96 17.08 -20.91
C ALA A 120 4.20 16.13 -19.73
N HIS A 121 3.15 15.43 -19.29
CA HIS A 121 3.18 14.55 -18.13
C HIS A 121 3.81 13.20 -18.46
N VAL A 122 4.42 12.57 -17.45
CA VAL A 122 4.67 11.13 -17.48
C VAL A 122 3.34 10.45 -17.13
N LEU A 123 2.87 9.53 -17.98
CA LEU A 123 1.60 8.84 -17.80
C LEU A 123 1.77 7.57 -16.95
N PRO A 124 0.78 7.26 -16.09
CA PRO A 124 0.76 6.01 -15.32
C PRO A 124 0.49 4.82 -16.24
N LEU A 125 1.07 3.66 -15.90
CA LEU A 125 0.75 2.38 -16.55
C LEU A 125 -0.68 1.94 -16.23
N HIS A 126 -1.20 2.33 -15.06
CA HIS A 126 -2.55 1.98 -14.61
C HIS A 126 -3.45 3.21 -14.44
N PRO A 127 -3.81 3.93 -15.52
CA PRO A 127 -4.51 5.22 -15.45
C PRO A 127 -5.85 5.17 -14.71
N GLU A 128 -6.61 4.08 -14.86
CA GLU A 128 -7.88 3.90 -14.13
C GLU A 128 -7.67 3.82 -12.62
N GLN A 129 -6.62 3.12 -12.16
CA GLN A 129 -6.31 2.99 -10.73
C GLN A 129 -5.78 4.30 -10.13
N TRP A 130 -5.14 5.13 -10.97
CA TRP A 130 -4.70 6.47 -10.61
C TRP A 130 -5.78 7.54 -10.72
N ASN A 131 -7.00 7.18 -11.11
CA ASN A 131 -8.07 8.15 -11.42
C ASN A 131 -7.60 9.24 -12.41
N TRP A 132 -6.68 8.90 -13.31
CA TRP A 132 -6.09 9.88 -14.23
C TRP A 132 -7.19 10.52 -15.09
N PRO A 133 -7.19 11.86 -15.29
CA PRO A 133 -6.13 12.83 -14.96
C PRO A 133 -6.30 13.57 -13.62
N SER A 134 -6.98 13.00 -12.62
CA SER A 134 -7.07 13.63 -11.28
C SER A 134 -5.69 13.91 -10.70
N SER A 135 -5.56 15.03 -10.00
CA SER A 135 -4.34 15.40 -9.26
C SER A 135 -4.30 14.81 -7.85
N ALA A 136 -5.43 14.31 -7.33
CA ALA A 136 -5.49 13.70 -6.00
C ALA A 136 -4.83 12.32 -6.01
N ASN A 137 -4.08 12.02 -4.95
CA ASN A 137 -3.59 10.66 -4.75
C ASN A 137 -4.77 9.73 -4.43
N PRO A 138 -4.96 8.64 -5.20
CA PRO A 138 -6.06 7.71 -4.96
C PRO A 138 -6.02 7.13 -3.55
N GLU A 139 -7.21 6.95 -2.97
CA GLU A 139 -7.37 6.16 -1.75
C GLU A 139 -6.81 4.76 -1.96
N SER A 140 -6.18 4.20 -0.93
CA SER A 140 -5.79 2.80 -0.90
C SER A 140 -4.88 2.41 -2.09
N SER A 141 -3.99 3.31 -2.50
CA SER A 141 -3.02 3.07 -3.58
C SER A 141 -2.01 1.95 -3.23
N TYR A 142 -1.75 1.68 -1.95
CA TYR A 142 -0.94 0.55 -1.45
C TYR A 142 0.34 0.28 -2.29
N THR A 143 0.40 -0.88 -2.93
CA THR A 143 1.52 -1.36 -3.73
C THR A 143 1.43 -0.94 -5.20
N LEU A 144 0.52 -0.05 -5.56
CA LEU A 144 0.39 0.47 -6.93
C LEU A 144 1.70 1.11 -7.40
N LEU A 145 2.43 1.80 -6.52
CA LEU A 145 3.76 2.33 -6.81
C LEU A 145 4.78 1.25 -7.25
N ASN A 146 4.63 0.00 -6.80
CA ASN A 146 5.49 -1.10 -7.23
C ASN A 146 5.12 -1.67 -8.60
N GLN A 147 3.95 -1.31 -9.13
CA GLN A 147 3.48 -1.74 -10.44
C GLN A 147 3.68 -0.65 -11.50
N GLU A 148 4.11 0.54 -11.08
CA GLU A 148 4.32 1.68 -11.94
C GLU A 148 5.73 1.76 -12.53
N SER A 149 5.87 2.61 -13.55
CA SER A 149 7.19 2.96 -14.07
C SER A 149 7.93 3.86 -13.07
N VAL A 150 9.26 3.69 -12.98
CA VAL A 150 10.11 4.53 -12.12
C VAL A 150 9.99 6.03 -12.47
N ASP A 151 9.80 6.33 -13.76
CA ASP A 151 9.58 7.70 -14.24
C ASP A 151 8.28 8.28 -13.72
N PHE A 152 7.20 7.49 -13.71
CA PHE A 152 5.92 7.93 -13.14
C PHE A 152 6.01 8.11 -11.62
N VAL A 153 6.67 7.19 -10.90
CA VAL A 153 6.92 7.32 -9.45
C VAL A 153 7.67 8.63 -9.15
N ARG A 154 8.71 8.95 -9.94
CA ARG A 154 9.43 10.23 -9.82
C ARG A 154 8.56 11.43 -10.16
N PHE A 155 7.72 11.31 -11.18
CA PHE A 155 6.83 12.38 -11.61
C PHE A 155 5.81 12.76 -10.53
N VAL A 156 5.23 11.80 -9.82
CA VAL A 156 4.27 12.09 -8.75
C VAL A 156 4.94 12.40 -7.40
N ASN A 157 6.08 11.79 -7.11
CA ASN A 157 6.84 12.02 -5.88
C ASN A 157 8.36 11.86 -6.08
N PRO A 158 9.09 12.96 -6.35
CA PRO A 158 10.55 12.93 -6.48
C PRO A 158 11.28 12.48 -5.22
N SER A 159 10.62 12.50 -4.07
CA SER A 159 11.21 12.13 -2.77
C SER A 159 11.04 10.66 -2.40
N ASP A 160 10.33 9.87 -3.22
CA ASP A 160 10.21 8.42 -3.03
C ASP A 160 11.59 7.77 -3.09
N TYR A 161 11.88 6.83 -2.18
CA TYR A 161 13.22 6.25 -2.07
C TYR A 161 13.67 5.47 -3.32
N ARG A 162 12.75 5.05 -4.19
CA ARG A 162 13.11 4.43 -5.48
C ARG A 162 13.85 5.39 -6.42
N VAL A 163 13.67 6.70 -6.23
CA VAL A 163 14.10 7.76 -7.16
C VAL A 163 14.79 8.96 -6.48
N ALA A 164 14.73 9.06 -5.14
CA ALA A 164 15.28 10.17 -4.36
C ALA A 164 16.79 10.35 -4.55
N ARG A 165 17.51 9.30 -4.93
CA ARG A 165 18.94 9.40 -5.28
C ARG A 165 19.17 10.23 -6.54
N ASP A 166 18.28 10.14 -7.52
CA ASP A 166 18.37 10.89 -8.76
C ASP A 166 17.78 12.29 -8.62
N ALA A 167 16.68 12.45 -7.89
CA ALA A 167 16.02 13.75 -7.70
C ALA A 167 16.66 14.63 -6.61
N CYS A 168 17.21 14.03 -5.55
CA CYS A 168 17.74 14.76 -4.38
C CYS A 168 19.20 14.42 -4.05
N GLY A 169 19.74 13.31 -4.56
CA GLY A 169 21.02 12.76 -4.13
C GLY A 169 22.23 13.64 -4.43
N ALA A 170 22.17 14.48 -5.47
CA ALA A 170 23.25 15.42 -5.79
C ALA A 170 23.63 16.34 -4.61
N CYS A 171 22.66 16.64 -3.73
CA CYS A 171 22.85 17.44 -2.51
C CYS A 171 22.68 16.60 -1.22
N HIS A 172 21.76 15.63 -1.20
CA HIS A 172 21.30 14.95 0.01
C HIS A 172 21.64 13.45 0.08
N LEU A 173 22.53 12.92 -0.78
CA LEU A 173 22.80 11.47 -0.84
C LEU A 173 23.04 10.80 0.52
N PRO A 174 23.84 11.36 1.46
CA PRO A 174 24.03 10.74 2.77
C PRO A 174 22.74 10.62 3.58
N ILE A 175 21.84 11.59 3.47
CA ILE A 175 20.53 11.60 4.14
C ILE A 175 19.62 10.57 3.51
N VAL A 176 19.54 10.54 2.17
CA VAL A 176 18.75 9.53 1.43
C VAL A 176 19.18 8.11 1.83
N GLN A 177 20.49 7.84 1.83
CA GLN A 177 21.05 6.56 2.24
C GLN A 177 20.76 6.21 3.71
N ALA A 178 20.68 7.20 4.60
CA ALA A 178 20.33 6.96 6.00
C ALA A 178 18.82 6.68 6.15
N ALA A 179 17.97 7.43 5.44
CA ALA A 179 16.52 7.28 5.47
C ALA A 179 16.07 5.90 4.96
N GLU A 180 16.63 5.42 3.84
CA GLU A 180 16.40 4.08 3.28
C GLU A 180 16.70 2.96 4.30
N ARG A 181 17.64 3.18 5.23
CA ARG A 181 18.06 2.21 6.26
C ARG A 181 17.35 2.41 7.61
N SER A 182 16.44 3.37 7.71
CA SER A 182 15.71 3.66 8.94
C SER A 182 14.66 2.58 9.25
N LEU A 183 14.19 2.54 10.50
CA LEU A 183 13.08 1.65 10.88
C LEU A 183 11.76 2.03 10.21
N MET A 184 11.56 3.31 9.87
CA MET A 184 10.36 3.81 9.18
C MET A 184 10.32 3.40 7.70
N ALA A 185 11.49 3.12 7.11
CA ALA A 185 11.59 2.53 5.77
C ALA A 185 11.54 1.01 5.82
N THR A 186 12.28 0.40 6.73
CA THR A 186 12.55 -1.04 6.67
C THR A 186 11.58 -1.91 7.47
N GLY A 187 10.91 -1.34 8.48
CA GLY A 187 10.08 -2.12 9.40
C GLY A 187 10.84 -3.20 10.17
N ALA A 188 12.18 -3.20 10.14
CA ALA A 188 12.99 -4.36 10.53
C ALA A 188 12.76 -4.82 11.97
N MET A 189 12.34 -3.92 12.86
CA MET A 189 11.97 -4.26 14.23
C MET A 189 10.74 -5.18 14.30
N LEU A 190 9.67 -4.86 13.55
CA LEU A 190 8.47 -5.70 13.49
C LEU A 190 8.81 -7.03 12.85
N TRP A 191 9.47 -7.00 11.70
CA TRP A 191 9.76 -8.20 10.92
C TRP A 191 10.70 -9.15 11.62
N GLY A 192 11.77 -8.63 12.24
CA GLY A 192 12.69 -9.42 13.02
C GLY A 192 12.06 -9.98 14.30
N GLY A 193 11.27 -9.18 15.03
CA GLY A 193 10.58 -9.64 16.24
C GLY A 193 9.52 -10.70 15.94
N ALA A 194 8.69 -10.45 14.93
CA ALA A 194 7.66 -11.38 14.52
C ALA A 194 8.26 -12.68 13.98
N ALA A 195 9.34 -12.61 13.19
CA ALA A 195 10.03 -13.80 12.69
C ALA A 195 10.64 -14.66 13.82
N TYR A 196 11.34 -14.02 14.76
CA TYR A 196 11.95 -14.74 15.89
C TYR A 196 10.91 -15.35 16.83
N ASN A 197 9.92 -14.56 17.25
CA ASN A 197 8.90 -15.00 18.23
C ASN A 197 8.04 -16.16 17.71
N ASN A 198 7.95 -16.30 16.39
CA ASN A 198 7.19 -17.36 15.74
C ASN A 198 8.06 -18.48 15.17
N GLY A 199 9.35 -18.54 15.52
CA GLY A 199 10.26 -19.62 15.12
C GLY A 199 10.57 -19.67 13.62
N ILE A 200 10.37 -18.58 12.88
CA ILE A 200 10.71 -18.47 11.46
C ILE A 200 12.22 -18.37 11.28
N VAL A 201 12.91 -17.67 12.20
CA VAL A 201 14.37 -17.61 12.28
C VAL A 201 14.85 -18.04 13.66
N PRO A 202 15.94 -18.82 13.77
CA PRO A 202 16.41 -19.37 15.06
C PRO A 202 17.24 -18.38 15.89
N PHE A 203 17.30 -17.10 15.51
CA PHE A 203 18.15 -16.08 16.13
C PHE A 203 17.42 -14.77 16.35
N LYS A 204 17.79 -14.02 17.41
CA LYS A 204 17.27 -12.68 17.72
C LYS A 204 17.92 -11.55 16.90
N ARG A 205 18.57 -11.86 15.77
CA ARG A 205 19.14 -10.87 14.85
C ARG A 205 18.09 -10.52 13.80
N TYR A 206 17.64 -9.27 13.78
CA TYR A 206 16.53 -8.81 12.95
C TYR A 206 16.99 -8.55 11.51
N LEU A 207 17.26 -9.63 10.77
CA LEU A 207 17.78 -9.59 9.41
C LEU A 207 16.71 -9.33 8.35
N LEU A 208 15.42 -9.40 8.70
CA LEU A 208 14.32 -9.22 7.77
C LEU A 208 13.87 -7.76 7.77
N GLY A 209 13.58 -7.23 6.59
CA GLY A 209 13.07 -5.87 6.41
C GLY A 209 12.46 -5.67 5.04
N GLU A 210 11.96 -4.47 4.81
CA GLU A 210 11.44 -4.03 3.51
C GLU A 210 12.35 -3.00 2.85
N ALA A 211 12.52 -3.19 1.55
CA ALA A 211 13.07 -2.23 0.63
C ALA A 211 12.60 -2.60 -0.77
N TYR A 212 12.61 -1.63 -1.68
CA TYR A 212 12.15 -1.85 -3.05
C TYR A 212 13.19 -1.35 -4.04
N ALA A 213 13.42 -2.15 -5.07
CA ALA A 213 14.20 -1.74 -6.23
C ALA A 213 13.37 -0.76 -7.10
N PRO A 214 14.00 -0.03 -8.04
CA PRO A 214 13.31 0.89 -8.93
C PRO A 214 12.17 0.27 -9.76
N ASN A 215 12.21 -1.04 -10.00
CA ASN A 215 11.17 -1.79 -10.70
C ASN A 215 10.05 -2.30 -9.78
N GLY A 216 10.05 -1.92 -8.50
CA GLY A 216 9.05 -2.34 -7.51
C GLY A 216 9.32 -3.71 -6.87
N ASP A 217 10.37 -4.42 -7.28
CA ASP A 217 10.73 -5.71 -6.67
C ASP A 217 11.23 -5.52 -5.24
N ALA A 218 10.90 -6.48 -4.36
CA ALA A 218 11.45 -6.51 -3.01
C ALA A 218 12.98 -6.67 -3.07
N ALA A 219 13.67 -5.81 -2.33
CA ALA A 219 15.13 -5.70 -2.34
C ALA A 219 15.72 -5.97 -0.95
N GLY A 220 16.97 -6.43 -0.92
CA GLY A 220 17.79 -6.40 0.29
C GLY A 220 18.54 -5.08 0.41
N LEU A 221 18.89 -4.69 1.64
CA LEU A 221 19.74 -3.53 1.90
C LEU A 221 21.09 -4.02 2.43
N LYS A 222 22.17 -3.62 1.77
CA LYS A 222 23.53 -3.90 2.24
C LYS A 222 24.01 -2.77 3.15
N ASN A 223 24.72 -3.12 4.21
CA ASN A 223 25.43 -2.13 5.01
C ASN A 223 26.51 -1.45 4.14
N PRO A 224 26.58 -0.10 4.10
CA PRO A 224 27.62 0.59 3.33
C PRO A 224 29.04 0.28 3.80
N VAL A 225 29.20 -0.20 5.04
CA VAL A 225 30.47 -0.64 5.60
C VAL A 225 30.34 -2.10 6.03
N GLU A 226 31.31 -2.93 5.64
CA GLU A 226 31.39 -4.31 6.13
C GLU A 226 31.63 -4.28 7.65
N PRO A 227 30.71 -4.84 8.47
CA PRO A 227 30.84 -4.75 9.93
C PRO A 227 32.05 -5.54 10.45
N ASP A 228 32.88 -4.90 11.27
CA ASP A 228 33.92 -5.59 12.04
C ASP A 228 33.36 -6.35 13.26
N GLU A 229 34.20 -7.09 13.98
CA GLU A 229 33.79 -7.87 15.15
C GLU A 229 33.15 -7.00 16.25
N ALA A 230 33.62 -5.76 16.42
CA ALA A 230 33.10 -4.85 17.44
C ALA A 230 31.72 -4.31 17.05
N MET A 231 31.50 -4.02 15.77
CA MET A 231 30.20 -3.62 15.21
C MET A 231 29.19 -4.76 15.31
N LEU A 232 29.59 -5.98 14.95
CA LEU A 232 28.76 -7.18 15.09
C LEU A 232 28.37 -7.44 16.54
N ALA A 233 29.31 -7.26 17.48
CA ALA A 233 29.04 -7.36 18.92
C ALA A 233 28.03 -6.31 19.41
N LYS A 234 27.94 -5.15 18.76
CA LYS A 234 26.95 -4.09 19.02
C LYS A 234 25.62 -4.29 18.26
N GLY A 235 25.46 -5.38 17.51
CA GLY A 235 24.23 -5.68 16.77
C GLY A 235 24.10 -4.96 15.44
N VAL A 236 25.18 -4.37 14.91
CA VAL A 236 25.19 -3.82 13.55
C VAL A 236 25.02 -4.96 12.55
N LEU A 237 24.04 -4.84 11.66
CA LEU A 237 23.74 -5.89 10.67
C LEU A 237 24.56 -5.67 9.39
N PRO A 238 25.07 -6.74 8.76
CA PRO A 238 25.75 -6.65 7.47
C PRO A 238 24.77 -6.36 6.33
N SER A 239 23.53 -6.80 6.46
CA SER A 239 22.46 -6.56 5.50
C SER A 239 21.09 -6.82 6.12
N LEU A 240 20.07 -6.25 5.49
CA LEU A 240 18.68 -6.68 5.60
C LEU A 240 18.31 -7.44 4.33
N ILE A 241 17.52 -8.49 4.48
CA ILE A 241 16.95 -9.25 3.36
C ILE A 241 15.44 -9.04 3.33
N ALA A 242 14.90 -9.01 2.11
CA ALA A 242 13.46 -8.96 1.90
C ALA A 242 12.76 -10.13 2.60
N LEU A 243 11.51 -9.92 2.99
CA LEU A 243 10.68 -11.00 3.51
C LEU A 243 10.60 -12.16 2.51
N PRO A 244 10.85 -13.40 2.96
CA PRO A 244 10.66 -14.56 2.11
C PRO A 244 9.19 -14.70 1.71
N ARG A 245 8.96 -15.16 0.48
CA ARG A 245 7.63 -15.53 0.00
C ARG A 245 7.04 -16.61 0.90
N TRP A 246 5.82 -16.38 1.40
CA TRP A 246 5.17 -17.24 2.39
C TRP A 246 4.90 -18.65 1.85
N GLU A 247 4.78 -18.79 0.53
CA GLU A 247 4.59 -20.06 -0.18
C GLU A 247 5.80 -21.00 -0.07
N ASN A 248 6.99 -20.45 0.17
CA ASN A 248 8.26 -21.18 0.13
C ASN A 248 8.83 -21.46 1.52
N LEU A 249 8.05 -21.24 2.58
CA LEU A 249 8.50 -21.40 3.96
C LEU A 249 7.84 -22.59 4.63
N GLU A 250 8.68 -23.40 5.26
CA GLU A 250 8.21 -24.47 6.11
C GLU A 250 7.48 -23.91 7.35
N PRO A 251 6.46 -24.60 7.87
CA PRO A 251 5.78 -24.15 9.09
C PRO A 251 6.72 -24.20 10.30
N GLY A 252 6.95 -23.06 10.95
CA GLY A 252 7.72 -22.98 12.20
C GLY A 252 6.92 -23.27 13.48
N ASP A 253 5.61 -23.01 13.46
CA ASP A 253 4.74 -23.11 14.63
C ASP A 253 4.09 -24.50 14.70
N ILE A 254 4.80 -25.52 15.17
CA ILE A 254 4.30 -26.92 15.24
C ILE A 254 3.13 -27.12 16.23
N PHE A 255 2.77 -26.11 17.03
CA PHE A 255 1.75 -26.22 18.08
C PHE A 255 0.35 -25.78 17.63
N ARG A 256 0.18 -25.13 16.47
CA ARG A 256 -1.17 -24.80 15.96
C ARG A 256 -2.01 -26.01 15.54
N ILE A 257 -1.42 -27.19 15.49
CA ILE A 257 -2.17 -28.46 15.41
C ILE A 257 -3.20 -28.61 16.55
N PHE A 258 -3.00 -27.92 17.68
CA PHE A 258 -3.89 -27.91 18.84
C PHE A 258 -5.02 -26.87 18.77
N GLU A 259 -5.03 -25.98 17.77
CA GLU A 259 -6.15 -25.03 17.59
C GLU A 259 -7.46 -25.81 17.40
N ARG A 260 -8.53 -25.36 18.07
CA ARG A 260 -9.88 -25.88 17.84
C ARG A 260 -10.37 -25.37 16.48
N GLY A 261 -9.92 -26.00 15.40
CA GLY A 261 -10.46 -25.80 14.05
C GLY A 261 -11.95 -26.15 13.96
N GLY A 262 -12.50 -26.13 12.75
CA GLY A 262 -13.91 -26.38 12.47
C GLY A 262 -14.39 -27.80 12.81
N ARG A 263 -15.65 -28.06 12.45
CA ARG A 263 -16.39 -29.29 12.79
C ARG A 263 -15.95 -30.52 11.99
N ASN A 264 -15.52 -30.35 10.73
CA ASN A 264 -15.25 -31.46 9.81
C ASN A 264 -13.75 -31.76 9.66
N ILE A 265 -13.10 -32.15 10.75
CA ILE A 265 -11.66 -32.39 10.79
C ILE A 265 -11.29 -33.64 9.97
N GLY A 266 -10.75 -33.44 8.77
CA GLY A 266 -10.26 -34.50 7.88
C GLY A 266 -8.80 -34.89 8.10
N ASN A 267 -8.39 -36.06 7.59
CA ASN A 267 -6.99 -36.53 7.55
C ASN A 267 -6.30 -36.33 6.19
N LEU A 268 -6.99 -35.71 5.22
CA LEU A 268 -6.52 -35.45 3.86
C LEU A 268 -5.94 -34.02 3.72
N PHE A 269 -5.18 -33.79 2.66
CA PHE A 269 -4.67 -32.45 2.34
C PHE A 269 -5.82 -31.48 2.00
N PRO A 270 -5.69 -30.18 2.34
CA PRO A 270 -6.71 -29.19 2.02
C PRO A 270 -6.86 -29.02 0.50
N GLU A 271 -8.10 -29.03 0.02
CA GLU A 271 -8.43 -28.73 -1.37
C GLU A 271 -8.35 -27.21 -1.58
N THR A 272 -7.43 -26.76 -2.44
CA THR A 272 -7.24 -25.33 -2.70
C THR A 272 -8.25 -24.85 -3.74
N GLY A 273 -9.09 -23.87 -3.38
CA GLY A 273 -9.98 -23.16 -4.31
C GLY A 273 -11.41 -23.71 -4.45
N LEU A 274 -11.77 -24.81 -3.78
CA LEU A 274 -13.14 -25.35 -3.77
C LEU A 274 -13.54 -25.80 -2.35
N PRO A 275 -13.89 -24.87 -1.44
CA PRO A 275 -14.42 -25.24 -0.14
C PRO A 275 -15.72 -26.04 -0.32
N ASN A 276 -15.89 -27.11 0.46
CA ASN A 276 -17.09 -27.95 0.46
C ASN A 276 -17.41 -28.61 -0.91
N SER A 277 -16.38 -29.10 -1.61
CA SER A 277 -16.50 -29.81 -2.90
C SER A 277 -17.45 -31.02 -2.87
N ILE A 278 -17.76 -31.53 -1.67
CA ILE A 278 -18.75 -32.57 -1.42
C ILE A 278 -20.09 -31.88 -1.07
N PRO A 279 -21.17 -32.12 -1.83
CA PRO A 279 -22.48 -31.47 -1.62
C PRO A 279 -23.22 -32.12 -0.45
N ALA A 280 -22.64 -32.03 0.75
CA ALA A 280 -23.21 -32.47 2.00
C ALA A 280 -23.34 -31.25 2.92
N ILE A 281 -24.57 -30.75 3.08
CA ILE A 281 -24.88 -29.59 3.95
C ILE A 281 -24.34 -29.76 5.38
N GLN A 282 -24.24 -31.00 5.86
CA GLN A 282 -23.70 -31.33 7.18
C GLN A 282 -22.17 -31.21 7.29
N ARG A 283 -21.48 -31.06 6.16
CA ARG A 283 -20.02 -30.91 6.05
C ARG A 283 -19.61 -29.52 5.54
N LEU A 284 -20.51 -28.54 5.63
CA LEU A 284 -20.15 -27.16 5.39
C LEU A 284 -19.19 -26.70 6.49
N GLU A 285 -18.08 -26.11 6.06
CA GLU A 285 -17.11 -25.45 6.94
C GLU A 285 -17.78 -24.32 7.74
N GLU A 286 -17.46 -24.22 9.03
CA GLU A 286 -17.95 -23.13 9.88
C GLU A 286 -17.25 -21.80 9.51
N PRO A 287 -17.99 -20.72 9.24
CA PRO A 287 -17.38 -19.43 8.92
C PRO A 287 -16.42 -18.97 10.03
N GLY A 288 -15.17 -18.67 9.66
CA GLY A 288 -14.13 -18.22 10.60
C GLY A 288 -13.53 -19.34 11.48
N ARG A 289 -13.92 -20.60 11.26
CA ARG A 289 -13.33 -21.78 11.92
C ARG A 289 -12.97 -22.82 10.87
N PRO A 290 -11.80 -22.69 10.24
CA PRO A 290 -11.41 -23.58 9.17
C PRO A 290 -11.33 -25.03 9.67
N ASP A 291 -11.95 -25.95 8.93
CA ASP A 291 -11.97 -27.40 9.23
C ASP A 291 -10.56 -27.99 9.12
N PHE A 292 -9.75 -27.42 8.23
CA PHE A 292 -8.35 -27.77 8.03
C PHE A 292 -7.43 -27.02 8.99
N ARG A 293 -6.75 -27.78 9.84
CA ARG A 293 -5.69 -27.30 10.75
C ARG A 293 -4.32 -27.48 10.10
N GLN A 294 -3.29 -26.97 10.75
CA GLN A 294 -1.92 -27.35 10.43
C GLN A 294 -1.79 -28.88 10.53
N SER A 295 -1.62 -29.50 9.36
CA SER A 295 -1.77 -30.93 9.02
C SER A 295 -1.44 -32.02 10.07
N ASN A 296 -2.14 -33.16 9.97
CA ASN A 296 -2.01 -34.32 10.85
C ASN A 296 -0.71 -35.15 10.75
N ARG A 297 0.18 -35.00 9.73
CA ARG A 297 1.50 -35.70 9.67
C ARG A 297 2.54 -35.04 8.76
N GLY A 298 3.73 -34.71 9.31
CA GLY A 298 5.02 -34.49 8.62
C GLY A 298 5.17 -33.21 7.77
N PRO A 299 6.38 -32.84 7.31
CA PRO A 299 6.63 -31.73 6.37
C PRO A 299 6.18 -32.07 4.93
N GLY A 300 5.62 -31.11 4.17
CA GLY A 300 5.04 -31.34 2.82
C GLY A 300 3.90 -30.37 2.43
N THR A 301 3.59 -30.25 1.14
CA THR A 301 3.08 -29.03 0.46
C THR A 301 1.56 -28.74 0.48
N GLY A 302 0.77 -29.35 1.36
CA GLY A 302 -0.69 -29.08 1.42
C GLY A 302 -1.05 -27.79 2.16
N ALA A 303 -0.66 -26.62 1.63
CA ALA A 303 -0.81 -25.30 2.28
C ALA A 303 -0.14 -25.20 3.67
N ARG A 304 0.90 -26.00 3.90
CA ARG A 304 1.75 -25.96 5.10
C ARG A 304 2.70 -24.77 5.00
N ILE A 305 2.17 -23.61 5.31
CA ILE A 305 2.92 -22.35 5.34
C ILE A 305 3.12 -21.94 6.79
N ALA A 306 4.14 -21.13 7.05
CA ALA A 306 4.25 -20.46 8.33
C ALA A 306 3.11 -19.42 8.44
N VAL A 307 2.03 -19.76 9.16
CA VAL A 307 0.88 -18.87 9.42
C VAL A 307 1.32 -17.49 9.93
N PRO A 308 2.36 -17.40 10.79
CA PRO A 308 2.88 -16.09 11.19
C PRO A 308 3.50 -15.28 10.04
N VAL A 309 4.12 -15.92 9.03
CA VAL A 309 4.66 -15.22 7.85
C VAL A 309 3.56 -14.72 6.94
N ILE A 310 2.53 -15.53 6.67
CA ILE A 310 1.40 -15.06 5.88
C ILE A 310 0.68 -13.90 6.60
N ASN A 311 0.54 -13.98 7.92
CA ASN A 311 -0.01 -12.88 8.71
C ASN A 311 0.87 -11.64 8.55
N ILE A 312 2.19 -11.75 8.76
CA ILE A 312 3.17 -10.69 8.49
C ILE A 312 2.95 -10.05 7.11
N THR A 313 2.83 -10.85 6.04
CA THR A 313 2.63 -10.32 4.67
C THR A 313 1.22 -9.75 4.41
N LYS A 314 0.26 -9.97 5.30
CA LYS A 314 -1.15 -9.58 5.12
C LYS A 314 -1.67 -8.60 6.17
N THR A 315 -0.95 -8.42 7.27
CA THR A 315 -1.32 -7.52 8.36
C THR A 315 -0.73 -6.15 8.13
N ARG A 316 -1.58 -5.13 8.06
CA ARG A 316 -1.17 -3.72 7.96
C ARG A 316 -0.76 -3.11 9.30
N LEU A 317 -0.11 -3.88 10.18
CA LEU A 317 0.12 -3.43 11.56
C LEU A 317 1.01 -2.17 11.63
N ASN A 318 1.90 -1.99 10.65
CA ASN A 318 2.78 -0.83 10.51
C ASN A 318 2.67 -0.17 9.13
N ASP A 319 1.72 -0.64 8.31
CA ASP A 319 1.67 -0.25 6.90
C ASP A 319 0.70 0.92 6.70
N PRO A 320 1.03 1.84 5.78
CA PRO A 320 2.15 1.72 4.84
C PRO A 320 3.47 2.26 5.44
N PHE A 321 4.60 1.58 5.25
CA PHE A 321 5.92 2.16 5.53
C PHE A 321 6.21 3.34 4.60
N THR A 322 7.28 4.08 4.87
CA THR A 322 7.68 5.26 4.07
C THR A 322 8.04 4.94 2.61
N TRP A 323 8.07 3.68 2.17
CA TRP A 323 8.13 3.33 0.75
C TRP A 323 6.81 3.52 -0.02
N PHE A 324 5.71 3.76 0.67
CA PHE A 324 4.37 3.80 0.13
C PHE A 324 3.62 5.06 0.58
N LEU A 325 2.63 5.48 -0.23
CA LEU A 325 1.71 6.56 0.12
C LEU A 325 0.87 6.18 1.35
N GLY A 326 0.27 7.18 2.01
CA GLY A 326 -0.77 6.94 3.01
C GLY A 326 -2.00 6.25 2.39
N THR A 327 -2.90 5.75 3.23
CA THR A 327 -4.13 5.13 2.71
C THR A 327 -5.11 6.17 2.18
N ASN A 328 -5.06 7.42 2.68
CA ASN A 328 -5.91 8.54 2.26
C ASN A 328 -7.42 8.24 2.31
N ASP A 329 -7.84 7.19 3.01
CA ASP A 329 -9.22 6.66 3.00
C ASP A 329 -10.06 7.13 4.19
N GLN A 330 -9.49 8.01 5.03
CA GLN A 330 -10.13 8.61 6.21
C GLN A 330 -9.60 10.03 6.46
N PRO A 331 -10.44 10.93 7.02
CA PRO A 331 -9.97 12.22 7.51
C PRO A 331 -8.83 12.04 8.51
N GLY A 332 -7.78 12.86 8.37
CA GLY A 332 -6.60 12.76 9.23
C GLY A 332 -5.53 11.75 8.80
N ASP A 333 -5.77 10.97 7.74
CA ASP A 333 -4.86 9.90 7.27
C ASP A 333 -4.27 10.22 5.88
N TYR A 334 -3.72 11.43 5.72
CA TYR A 334 -3.17 11.88 4.45
C TYR A 334 -1.66 12.09 4.49
N ARG A 335 -0.93 11.39 3.62
CA ARG A 335 0.50 11.62 3.42
C ARG A 335 1.02 11.06 2.10
N SER A 336 2.19 11.56 1.71
CA SER A 336 2.98 10.99 0.62
C SER A 336 3.93 9.87 1.11
N SER A 337 4.82 9.41 0.24
CA SER A 337 5.91 8.45 0.52
C SER A 337 7.26 9.16 0.62
N GLY A 338 8.30 8.40 0.95
CA GLY A 338 9.69 8.84 1.03
C GLY A 338 9.89 9.95 2.06
N CYS A 339 10.73 10.93 1.72
CA CYS A 339 10.95 12.09 2.59
C CYS A 339 9.69 12.97 2.71
N ALA A 340 8.88 13.05 1.66
CA ALA A 340 7.64 13.84 1.67
C ALA A 340 6.60 13.29 2.66
N ALA A 341 6.68 12.02 3.06
CA ALA A 341 5.80 11.45 4.10
C ALA A 341 5.82 12.25 5.40
N CYS A 342 6.95 12.89 5.72
CA CYS A 342 7.11 13.75 6.90
C CYS A 342 7.30 15.23 6.54
N HIS A 343 7.98 15.52 5.42
CA HIS A 343 8.39 16.87 5.08
C HIS A 343 7.39 17.66 4.22
N VAL A 344 6.33 17.03 3.70
CA VAL A 344 5.23 17.71 3.01
C VAL A 344 3.98 17.55 3.87
N VAL A 345 3.43 18.67 4.35
CA VAL A 345 2.35 18.66 5.35
C VAL A 345 1.00 18.57 4.67
N TYR A 346 0.14 17.72 5.21
CA TYR A 346 -1.28 17.62 4.86
C TYR A 346 -2.13 18.15 6.03
N SER A 347 -3.37 18.55 5.74
CA SER A 347 -4.35 18.84 6.80
C SER A 347 -4.83 17.53 7.42
N ASN A 348 -4.27 17.19 8.59
CA ASN A 348 -4.57 15.93 9.27
C ASN A 348 -5.17 16.05 10.67
N ASP A 349 -5.15 17.23 11.29
CA ASP A 349 -5.68 17.41 12.65
C ASP A 349 -6.01 18.88 12.92
N LYS A 350 -7.18 19.10 13.55
CA LYS A 350 -7.73 20.39 13.96
C LYS A 350 -7.13 20.90 15.29
N ASP A 351 -6.46 20.08 16.09
CA ASP A 351 -5.90 20.51 17.39
C ASP A 351 -4.59 21.32 17.24
N PRO A 352 -4.55 22.59 17.68
CA PRO A 352 -3.33 23.40 17.66
C PRO A 352 -2.15 22.82 18.46
N LYS A 353 -2.40 21.95 19.44
CA LYS A 353 -1.33 21.30 20.23
C LYS A 353 -0.53 20.28 19.42
N HIS A 354 -1.16 19.62 18.45
CA HIS A 354 -0.54 18.57 17.64
C HIS A 354 -0.15 19.08 16.25
N SER A 355 -0.96 19.98 15.69
CA SER A 355 -0.79 20.53 14.33
C SER A 355 -0.16 21.93 14.30
N GLY A 356 0.00 22.61 15.43
CA GLY A 356 0.57 23.95 15.50
C GLY A 356 -0.13 24.92 14.54
N PRO A 357 0.60 25.66 13.67
CA PRO A 357 0.00 26.62 12.75
C PRO A 357 -0.86 25.98 11.65
N TYR A 358 -0.77 24.66 11.45
CA TYR A 358 -1.51 23.94 10.42
C TYR A 358 -2.93 23.57 10.87
N ALA A 359 -3.23 23.61 12.18
CA ALA A 359 -4.53 23.25 12.75
C ALA A 359 -5.72 24.00 12.12
N LYS A 360 -5.49 25.25 11.70
CA LYS A 360 -6.51 26.08 11.03
C LYS A 360 -7.00 25.52 9.69
N PHE A 361 -6.28 24.57 9.09
CA PHE A 361 -6.63 23.94 7.82
C PHE A 361 -7.39 22.62 8.01
N GLY A 362 -7.68 22.22 9.25
CA GLY A 362 -8.51 21.06 9.55
C GLY A 362 -7.82 19.72 9.28
N HIS A 363 -8.63 18.72 8.91
CA HIS A 363 -8.22 17.32 8.75
C HIS A 363 -8.72 16.68 7.46
N ASP A 364 -9.12 17.49 6.48
CA ASP A 364 -9.85 17.00 5.30
C ASP A 364 -8.91 16.67 4.13
N GLY A 365 -7.59 16.85 4.29
CA GLY A 365 -6.63 16.62 3.21
C GLY A 365 -6.80 17.53 2.00
N THR A 366 -7.41 18.71 2.17
CA THR A 366 -7.66 19.70 1.12
C THR A 366 -6.49 20.65 0.93
N SER A 367 -6.18 20.99 -0.33
CA SER A 367 -5.01 21.82 -0.65
C SER A 367 -5.22 23.30 -0.35
N GLN A 368 -4.15 23.97 0.06
CA GLN A 368 -4.02 25.44 0.14
C GLN A 368 -3.02 25.98 -0.89
N SER A 369 -2.57 25.11 -1.82
CA SER A 369 -1.62 25.46 -2.86
C SER A 369 -2.13 26.62 -3.70
N LYS A 370 -1.23 27.45 -4.21
CA LYS A 370 -1.58 28.50 -5.19
C LYS A 370 -1.89 27.96 -6.59
N ASP A 371 -1.51 26.71 -6.85
CA ASP A 371 -1.62 26.11 -8.18
C ASP A 371 -3.09 25.99 -8.61
N PRO A 372 -3.50 26.60 -9.74
CA PRO A 372 -4.88 26.55 -10.21
C PRO A 372 -5.30 25.16 -10.70
N THR A 373 -4.35 24.26 -11.01
CA THR A 373 -4.69 22.91 -11.47
C THR A 373 -4.98 21.95 -10.31
N ILE A 374 -4.80 22.40 -9.07
CA ILE A 374 -5.03 21.60 -7.87
C ILE A 374 -6.35 22.00 -7.23
N ALA A 375 -7.29 21.06 -7.17
CA ALA A 375 -8.59 21.27 -6.55
C ALA A 375 -8.45 21.63 -5.06
N LYS A 376 -9.24 22.61 -4.61
CA LYS A 376 -9.22 23.10 -3.21
C LYS A 376 -10.31 22.46 -2.34
N ASN A 377 -11.23 21.74 -2.97
CA ASN A 377 -12.39 21.09 -2.37
C ASN A 377 -12.35 19.57 -2.54
N GLU A 378 -11.17 19.02 -2.79
CA GLU A 378 -10.91 17.59 -2.94
C GLU A 378 -9.86 17.18 -1.89
N SER A 379 -10.02 15.99 -1.32
CA SER A 379 -9.05 15.41 -0.36
C SER A 379 -7.87 14.76 -1.09
N GLY A 380 -6.85 14.33 -0.34
CA GLY A 380 -5.70 13.62 -0.90
C GLY A 380 -4.59 14.55 -1.44
N HIS A 381 -4.65 15.84 -1.10
CA HIS A 381 -3.68 16.85 -1.52
C HIS A 381 -2.87 17.40 -0.34
N PRO A 382 -1.57 17.69 -0.54
CA PRO A 382 -0.80 18.41 0.48
C PRO A 382 -1.30 19.85 0.61
N LEU A 383 -1.03 20.47 1.76
CA LEU A 383 -1.38 21.86 2.02
C LEU A 383 -0.73 22.80 1.00
N ALA A 384 0.53 22.56 0.67
CA ALA A 384 1.29 23.39 -0.26
C ALA A 384 2.41 22.59 -0.92
N HIS A 385 2.86 23.04 -2.07
CA HIS A 385 4.09 22.59 -2.71
C HIS A 385 5.31 23.24 -2.02
N SER A 386 5.57 22.87 -0.75
CA SER A 386 6.83 23.22 -0.05
C SER A 386 7.27 22.15 0.96
N PHE A 387 8.58 21.99 1.16
CA PHE A 387 9.12 21.19 2.26
C PHE A 387 9.17 21.97 3.57
N THR A 388 8.86 21.30 4.68
CA THR A 388 8.98 21.86 6.02
C THR A 388 10.07 21.17 6.84
N ARG A 389 10.71 21.97 7.71
CA ARG A 389 11.53 21.47 8.83
C ARG A 389 10.78 21.51 10.16
N ALA A 390 9.61 22.15 10.18
CA ALA A 390 8.70 22.24 11.32
C ALA A 390 7.56 21.25 11.14
N ILE A 391 7.88 19.97 11.26
CA ILE A 391 6.93 18.87 11.05
C ILE A 391 5.96 18.82 12.25
N PRO A 392 4.64 18.93 12.05
CA PRO A 392 3.69 18.81 13.14
C PRO A 392 3.63 17.36 13.65
N THR A 393 3.36 17.17 14.94
CA THR A 393 3.25 15.82 15.53
C THR A 393 2.11 15.02 14.90
N SER A 394 1.05 15.68 14.43
CA SER A 394 -0.03 15.03 13.68
C SER A 394 0.45 14.29 12.43
N GLN A 395 1.49 14.77 11.75
CA GLN A 395 2.09 14.07 10.61
C GLN A 395 2.73 12.72 11.01
N CYS A 396 3.28 12.63 12.22
CA CYS A 396 3.83 11.39 12.76
C CYS A 396 2.73 10.40 13.14
N MET A 397 1.59 10.90 13.61
CA MET A 397 0.48 10.06 14.07
C MET A 397 -0.15 9.22 12.98
N ILE A 398 -0.10 9.68 11.73
CA ILE A 398 -0.60 8.94 10.57
C ILE A 398 -0.03 7.52 10.53
N CYS A 399 1.26 7.35 10.79
CA CYS A 399 1.87 6.01 10.81
C CYS A 399 1.80 5.35 12.19
N HIS A 400 1.80 6.14 13.27
CA HIS A 400 1.94 5.63 14.63
C HIS A 400 0.61 5.42 15.38
N MET A 401 -0.53 5.73 14.77
CA MET A 401 -1.85 5.40 15.32
C MET A 401 -2.25 3.94 15.08
N HIS A 402 -1.72 3.29 14.04
CA HIS A 402 -2.07 1.91 13.67
C HIS A 402 -1.36 0.84 14.53
N GLN A 403 -0.40 1.23 15.38
CA GLN A 403 0.41 0.30 16.17
C GLN A 403 -0.16 0.13 17.59
N PRO A 404 -0.73 -1.04 17.95
CA PRO A 404 -1.20 -1.29 19.31
C PRO A 404 -0.07 -1.44 20.34
N ASN A 405 1.20 -1.53 19.91
CA ASN A 405 2.31 -1.84 20.79
C ASN A 405 3.04 -0.62 21.36
N VAL A 406 2.87 0.58 20.77
CA VAL A 406 3.54 1.79 21.28
C VAL A 406 2.57 2.93 21.54
N PHE A 407 1.32 2.89 21.04
CA PHE A 407 0.26 3.88 21.30
C PHE A 407 0.83 5.28 21.57
N VAL A 408 1.55 5.82 20.57
CA VAL A 408 2.30 7.08 20.77
C VAL A 408 1.35 8.27 20.94
N ASN A 409 0.05 8.10 20.70
CA ASN A 409 -1.00 9.06 21.06
C ASN A 409 -0.98 9.39 22.56
N SER A 410 -0.42 8.53 23.41
CA SER A 410 -0.17 8.84 24.82
C SER A 410 0.80 10.01 25.04
N TYR A 411 1.74 10.26 24.11
CA TYR A 411 2.58 11.46 24.14
C TYR A 411 1.81 12.75 23.81
N MET A 412 0.64 12.64 23.17
CA MET A 412 -0.32 13.73 22.99
C MET A 412 -1.27 13.87 24.19
N GLY A 413 -1.22 12.96 25.16
CA GLY A 413 -2.07 12.95 26.34
C GLY A 413 -3.34 12.11 26.23
N TYR A 414 -3.54 11.40 25.11
CA TYR A 414 -4.65 10.45 24.97
C TYR A 414 -4.38 9.17 25.76
N THR A 415 -5.43 8.59 26.35
CA THR A 415 -5.32 7.31 27.05
C THR A 415 -6.35 6.32 26.54
N MET A 416 -6.03 5.02 26.55
CA MET A 416 -6.95 3.99 26.07
C MET A 416 -8.31 3.99 26.82
N TRP A 417 -8.36 4.55 28.04
CA TRP A 417 -9.58 4.74 28.82
C TRP A 417 -10.60 5.66 28.15
N ASP A 418 -10.17 6.51 27.21
CA ASP A 418 -11.03 7.45 26.50
C ASP A 418 -12.09 6.68 25.67
N TYR A 419 -11.79 5.44 25.23
CA TYR A 419 -12.78 4.56 24.59
C TYR A 419 -13.88 4.07 25.53
N GLU A 420 -13.64 4.06 26.84
CA GLU A 420 -14.61 3.62 27.85
C GLU A 420 -15.43 4.77 28.41
N SER A 421 -14.81 5.92 28.71
CA SER A 421 -15.53 7.10 29.20
C SER A 421 -16.49 7.66 28.16
N ASP A 422 -16.07 7.69 26.90
CA ASP A 422 -16.89 8.20 25.79
C ASP A 422 -17.67 7.09 25.08
N ALA A 423 -17.67 5.87 25.61
CA ALA A 423 -18.36 4.73 25.02
C ALA A 423 -19.84 5.02 24.60
N PRO A 424 -20.64 5.78 25.37
CA PRO A 424 -22.01 6.12 24.94
C PRO A 424 -22.08 6.88 23.61
N PHE A 425 -21.04 7.65 23.26
CA PHE A 425 -20.96 8.40 22.01
C PHE A 425 -20.34 7.58 20.88
N MET A 426 -19.44 6.65 21.21
CA MET A 426 -18.67 5.87 20.23
C MET A 426 -19.37 4.58 19.76
N TRP A 427 -20.31 4.05 20.56
CA TRP A 427 -21.02 2.80 20.26
C TRP A 427 -22.49 3.06 19.90
N PRO A 428 -23.09 2.27 19.00
CA PRO A 428 -24.52 2.35 18.74
C PRO A 428 -25.33 1.87 19.96
N GLU A 429 -26.50 2.48 20.21
CA GLU A 429 -27.40 2.07 21.31
C GLU A 429 -27.81 0.59 21.23
N LYS A 430 -27.96 0.09 20.00
CA LYS A 430 -28.24 -1.31 19.70
C LYS A 430 -26.98 -2.01 19.19
N GLN A 431 -26.66 -3.16 19.78
CA GLN A 431 -25.53 -4.00 19.38
C GLN A 431 -25.58 -4.34 17.88
N ARG A 432 -24.47 -4.15 17.17
CA ARG A 432 -24.27 -4.68 15.81
C ARG A 432 -23.63 -6.07 15.84
N TYR A 433 -24.04 -6.93 14.91
CA TYR A 433 -23.54 -8.29 14.73
C TYR A 433 -22.98 -8.44 13.31
N ARG A 434 -21.86 -9.15 13.16
CA ARG A 434 -21.22 -9.35 11.84
C ARG A 434 -22.05 -10.29 10.98
N SER A 435 -22.68 -11.28 11.62
CA SER A 435 -23.54 -12.26 10.98
C SER A 435 -24.55 -12.84 11.98
N HIS A 436 -25.55 -13.58 11.47
CA HIS A 436 -26.48 -14.34 12.31
C HIS A 436 -25.79 -15.36 13.21
N TYR A 437 -24.57 -15.80 12.87
CA TYR A 437 -23.79 -16.73 13.68
C TYR A 437 -23.21 -16.10 14.96
N ASP A 438 -23.11 -14.76 15.00
CA ASP A 438 -22.61 -14.04 16.18
C ASP A 438 -23.71 -13.73 17.20
N VAL A 439 -24.97 -14.00 16.86
CA VAL A 439 -26.11 -13.72 17.72
C VAL A 439 -26.13 -14.72 18.87
N ARG A 440 -26.09 -14.22 20.10
CA ARG A 440 -26.16 -15.06 21.29
C ARG A 440 -27.51 -15.77 21.37
N ALA A 441 -27.52 -17.01 21.88
CA ALA A 441 -28.75 -17.76 22.08
C ALA A 441 -29.74 -16.95 22.94
N GLY A 442 -30.99 -16.83 22.47
CA GLY A 442 -32.04 -16.05 23.12
C GLY A 442 -32.08 -14.56 22.76
N ALA A 443 -31.13 -14.05 21.98
CA ALA A 443 -31.22 -12.71 21.41
C ALA A 443 -32.03 -12.72 20.11
N HIS A 444 -32.87 -11.69 19.93
CA HIS A 444 -33.69 -11.48 18.73
C HIS A 444 -33.37 -10.10 18.15
N PRO A 445 -32.22 -9.94 17.48
CA PRO A 445 -31.84 -8.65 16.90
C PRO A 445 -32.73 -8.29 15.71
N ASP A 446 -32.95 -6.99 15.53
CA ASP A 446 -33.56 -6.45 14.32
C ASP A 446 -32.66 -6.77 13.11
N PRO A 447 -33.21 -6.97 11.89
CA PRO A 447 -32.41 -7.26 10.70
C PRO A 447 -31.28 -6.26 10.44
N GLU A 448 -31.51 -4.98 10.72
CA GLU A 448 -30.53 -3.89 10.54
C GLU A 448 -29.32 -4.01 11.48
N GLN A 449 -29.44 -4.75 12.58
CA GLN A 449 -28.30 -5.03 13.47
C GLN A 449 -27.35 -6.08 12.88
N ILE A 450 -27.74 -6.81 11.83
CA ILE A 450 -26.91 -7.82 11.17
C ILE A 450 -26.26 -7.23 9.92
N LEU A 451 -24.95 -6.97 9.98
CA LEU A 451 -24.21 -6.34 8.87
C LEU A 451 -24.04 -7.26 7.65
N GLY A 452 -23.75 -8.54 7.89
CA GLY A 452 -23.37 -9.50 6.85
C GLY A 452 -21.90 -9.39 6.42
N HIS A 453 -21.38 -10.49 5.86
CA HIS A 453 -19.95 -10.62 5.55
C HIS A 453 -19.44 -9.59 4.52
N ALA A 454 -20.28 -9.19 3.55
CA ALA A 454 -19.90 -8.21 2.54
C ALA A 454 -19.62 -6.83 3.16
N LYS A 455 -20.55 -6.34 4.01
CA LYS A 455 -20.38 -5.04 4.69
C LYS A 455 -19.23 -5.07 5.69
N VAL A 456 -19.07 -6.19 6.41
CA VAL A 456 -17.93 -6.41 7.30
C VAL A 456 -16.61 -6.34 6.54
N ARG A 457 -16.54 -6.94 5.34
CA ARG A 457 -15.35 -6.89 4.49
C ARG A 457 -15.09 -5.48 3.96
N GLU A 458 -16.14 -4.75 3.57
CA GLU A 458 -16.06 -3.35 3.15
C GLU A 458 -15.46 -2.47 4.26
N ILE A 459 -16.01 -2.55 5.49
CA ILE A 459 -15.51 -1.81 6.65
C ILE A 459 -14.05 -2.19 6.94
N ASN A 460 -13.74 -3.48 7.02
CA ASN A 460 -12.40 -3.98 7.33
C ASN A 460 -11.35 -3.67 6.26
N LYS A 461 -11.76 -3.30 5.04
CA LYS A 461 -10.82 -2.86 4.01
C LYS A 461 -10.21 -1.50 4.34
N ARG A 462 -11.00 -0.63 5.00
CA ARG A 462 -10.64 0.72 5.45
C ARG A 462 -10.10 0.72 6.88
N ASN A 463 -10.85 0.13 7.81
CA ASN A 463 -10.47 0.04 9.22
C ASN A 463 -10.50 -1.42 9.69
N PRO A 464 -9.33 -2.08 9.85
CA PRO A 464 -9.26 -3.50 10.18
C PRO A 464 -9.59 -3.83 11.65
N GLU A 465 -9.81 -2.82 12.49
CA GLU A 465 -10.10 -3.00 13.92
C GLU A 465 -11.45 -3.68 14.15
N GLU A 466 -11.51 -4.62 15.10
CA GLU A 466 -12.79 -5.27 15.45
C GLU A 466 -13.79 -4.27 16.04
N ALA A 467 -13.32 -3.16 16.62
CA ALA A 467 -14.19 -2.08 17.07
C ALA A 467 -14.94 -1.42 15.90
N ALA A 468 -14.36 -1.34 14.70
CA ALA A 468 -14.97 -0.65 13.55
C ALA A 468 -16.26 -1.32 13.08
N ILE A 469 -16.31 -2.65 13.10
CA ILE A 469 -17.48 -3.43 12.69
C ILE A 469 -18.56 -3.55 13.78
N ARG A 470 -18.34 -2.96 14.96
CA ARG A 470 -19.29 -3.02 16.08
C ARG A 470 -19.72 -1.63 16.59
N GLY A 471 -18.82 -0.66 16.57
CA GLY A 471 -19.07 0.72 16.96
C GLY A 471 -19.41 1.63 15.79
N LYS A 472 -19.34 2.95 16.02
CA LYS A 472 -19.64 3.98 15.00
C LYS A 472 -18.47 4.27 14.06
N TRP A 473 -17.25 3.81 14.35
CA TRP A 473 -16.08 3.95 13.46
C TRP A 473 -16.23 3.30 12.07
N SER A 474 -17.25 2.47 11.85
CA SER A 474 -17.64 1.99 10.52
C SER A 474 -17.98 3.12 9.54
N ASP A 475 -18.39 4.28 10.06
CA ASP A 475 -18.92 5.40 9.31
C ASP A 475 -17.88 6.53 9.20
N PRO A 476 -17.39 6.86 7.98
CA PRO A 476 -16.48 7.98 7.78
C PRO A 476 -17.04 9.33 8.23
N GLU A 477 -18.35 9.58 8.09
CA GLU A 477 -18.95 10.86 8.53
C GLU A 477 -18.90 11.04 10.04
N PHE A 478 -18.99 9.93 10.79
CA PHE A 478 -18.80 9.94 12.23
C PHE A 478 -17.35 10.27 12.60
N LEU A 479 -16.38 9.69 11.88
CA LEU A 479 -14.96 9.92 12.12
C LEU A 479 -14.54 11.36 11.83
N ASP A 480 -15.09 11.94 10.77
CA ASP A 480 -14.91 13.34 10.38
C ASP A 480 -15.34 14.33 11.48
N LYS A 481 -16.35 13.96 12.26
CA LYS A 481 -16.99 14.83 13.26
C LYS A 481 -16.74 14.37 14.70
N VAL A 482 -15.82 13.43 14.92
CA VAL A 482 -15.63 12.80 16.24
C VAL A 482 -15.21 13.81 17.33
N SER A 483 -14.58 14.91 16.93
CA SER A 483 -14.13 15.99 17.82
C SER A 483 -15.09 17.17 17.94
N GLU A 484 -16.28 17.09 17.34
CA GLU A 484 -17.34 18.12 17.35
C GLU A 484 -18.45 17.75 18.35
#